data_AF-A0A7Y4TIH2-F1
#
_entry.id   AF-A0A7Y4TIH2-F1
#
_cell.length_a   1.000
_cell.length_b   1.000
_cell.length_c   1.000
_cell.angle_alpha   90.00
_cell.angle_beta   90.00
_cell.angle_gamma   90.00
#
_symmetry.space_group_name_H-M   'P 1'
#
loop_
_entity.id
_entity.type
_entity.pdbx_description
1 polymer ?
#
loop_
_entity_poly.entity_id
_entity_poly.type
_entity_poly.pdbx_seq_one_letter_code
_entity_poly.pdbx_strand_id
1 'polypeptide(L)'
;MDEYLARARASLQTFDTAATALADEVAATAPSPPRLPASVLATLTDLCARLATGSARLAHSFDQIEVTGLDIVDLQARMEGESGALASALRALGEVVNRQHFVREAFADELFTLEEAAEHLAAATFPGIIQGVQVINRTLWEFRLIWNEYTRRLTAQLTSTRSDRLSSVQVDRIQEVAFELQARFDAVNELLNLLVVATDGEPAAVRTLIGDARTRLREAVRLARSRAGDAYKPFHGVLKRAERLAQRIDGQFAGLRVPVFPSLDRVPEFAGLIDDARYASLAGPERFALLNIAARMRSIALPGTAGEHLLAPRFGIRVFDVFPDRVYFEASARFIESVRTLHAAGLFEEAPASLHRFNEGSYKQVASRVGNLQVSYLHGSMADAADRATVRVDADIDLYRSPVRHLFGEVLVNHLTGSRTDQFKVWDILAGSRVLPLGGFDVIVV
;
A
#
# COMPACT_ATOMS: atom_id res chain seq x y z
N MET A 1 0.04 16.58 3.07
CA MET A 1 1.28 16.31 2.31
C MET A 1 2.44 16.11 3.28
N ASP A 2 2.72 17.09 4.12
CA ASP A 2 3.88 17.09 5.04
C ASP A 2 3.93 15.84 5.93
N GLU A 3 2.81 15.45 6.54
CA GLU A 3 2.74 14.25 7.37
C GLU A 3 3.02 12.96 6.57
N TYR A 4 2.54 12.90 5.33
CA TYR A 4 2.79 11.78 4.43
C TYR A 4 4.28 11.70 4.05
N LEU A 5 4.90 12.83 3.67
CA LEU A 5 6.33 12.87 3.33
C LEU A 5 7.21 12.57 4.54
N ALA A 6 6.84 13.07 5.72
CA ALA A 6 7.56 12.78 6.97
C ALA A 6 7.55 11.27 7.28
N ARG A 7 6.39 10.62 7.11
CA ARG A 7 6.26 9.16 7.28
C ARG A 7 7.09 8.39 6.26
N ALA A 8 6.99 8.73 4.98
CA ALA A 8 7.76 8.07 3.92
C ALA A 8 9.27 8.22 4.12
N ARG A 9 9.74 9.39 4.55
CA ARG A 9 11.16 9.65 4.88
C ARG A 9 11.61 8.86 6.11
N ALA A 10 10.80 8.81 7.17
CA ALA A 10 11.11 8.01 8.35
C ALA A 10 11.25 6.53 8.01
N SER A 11 10.32 5.97 7.22
CA SER A 11 10.41 4.59 6.75
C SER A 11 11.61 4.36 5.82
N LEU A 12 11.96 5.33 4.96
CA LEU A 12 13.15 5.24 4.10
C LEU A 12 14.43 5.23 4.93
N GLN A 13 14.50 6.03 6.00
CA GLN A 13 15.65 6.03 6.91
C GLN A 13 15.79 4.69 7.65
N THR A 14 14.69 4.09 8.10
CA THR A 14 14.70 2.74 8.69
C THR A 14 15.17 1.71 7.68
N PHE A 15 14.69 1.78 6.43
CA PHE A 15 15.15 0.93 5.34
C PHE A 15 16.66 1.09 5.07
N ASP A 16 17.16 2.31 4.98
CA ASP A 16 18.59 2.59 4.77
C ASP A 16 19.43 2.02 5.91
N THR A 17 18.98 2.18 7.15
CA THR A 17 19.66 1.63 8.33
C THR A 17 19.76 0.10 8.23
N ALA A 18 18.67 -0.57 7.87
CA ALA A 18 18.65 -2.02 7.71
C ALA A 18 19.50 -2.50 6.52
N ALA A 19 19.47 -1.77 5.40
CA ALA A 19 20.28 -2.08 4.23
C ALA A 19 21.78 -1.91 4.49
N THR A 20 22.17 -0.87 5.23
CA THR A 20 23.54 -0.67 5.69
C THR A 20 23.98 -1.77 6.64
N ALA A 21 23.14 -2.16 7.61
CA ALA A 21 23.47 -3.26 8.52
C ALA A 21 23.73 -4.57 7.77
N LEU A 22 22.90 -4.93 6.80
CA LEU A 22 23.15 -6.09 5.93
C LEU A 22 24.46 -5.94 5.15
N ALA A 23 24.73 -4.76 4.58
CA ALA A 23 25.94 -4.52 3.81
C ALA A 23 27.21 -4.67 4.67
N ASP A 24 27.18 -4.14 5.89
CA ASP A 24 28.29 -4.22 6.85
C ASP A 24 28.53 -5.67 7.29
N GLU A 25 27.47 -6.43 7.58
CA GLU A 25 27.58 -7.85 7.97
C GLU A 25 28.12 -8.71 6.82
N VAL A 26 27.64 -8.49 5.58
CA VAL A 26 28.16 -9.15 4.38
C VAL A 26 29.65 -8.83 4.17
N ALA A 27 30.06 -7.58 4.41
CA ALA A 27 31.46 -7.15 4.26
C ALA A 27 32.38 -7.71 5.37
N ALA A 28 31.86 -7.87 6.59
CA ALA A 28 32.61 -8.44 7.71
C ALA A 28 32.75 -9.97 7.62
N THR A 29 31.84 -10.64 6.90
CA THR A 29 31.81 -12.09 6.79
C THR A 29 32.95 -12.64 5.91
N ALA A 30 33.78 -13.50 6.48
CA ALA A 30 34.83 -14.19 5.74
C ALA A 30 34.25 -15.32 4.85
N PRO A 31 34.78 -15.56 3.63
CA PRO A 31 34.37 -16.68 2.80
C PRO A 31 34.54 -18.03 3.51
N SER A 32 33.52 -18.89 3.43
CA SER A 32 33.52 -20.22 4.04
C SER A 32 33.00 -21.29 3.05
N PRO A 33 33.83 -21.73 2.07
CA PRO A 33 33.42 -22.71 1.08
C PRO A 33 33.13 -24.10 1.68
N PRO A 34 32.15 -24.87 1.16
CA PRO A 34 31.30 -24.53 0.02
C PRO A 34 30.06 -23.71 0.42
N ARG A 35 29.86 -23.43 1.72
CA ARG A 35 28.65 -22.75 2.22
C ARG A 35 28.62 -21.31 1.73
N LEU A 36 29.53 -20.43 2.12
CA LEU A 36 29.55 -19.04 1.66
C LEU A 36 30.79 -18.78 0.81
N PRO A 37 30.82 -19.17 -0.47
CA PRO A 37 31.95 -18.88 -1.33
C PRO A 37 32.08 -17.37 -1.58
N ALA A 38 33.30 -16.91 -1.86
CA ALA A 38 33.57 -15.49 -2.11
C ALA A 38 32.73 -14.89 -3.25
N SER A 39 32.33 -15.69 -4.24
CA SER A 39 31.45 -15.27 -5.33
C SER A 39 30.04 -14.91 -4.86
N VAL A 40 29.52 -15.61 -3.84
CA VAL A 40 28.20 -15.31 -3.26
C VAL A 40 28.27 -14.02 -2.46
N LEU A 41 29.28 -13.86 -1.61
CA LEU A 41 29.49 -12.62 -0.86
C LEU A 41 29.65 -11.42 -1.81
N ALA A 42 30.43 -11.55 -2.88
CA ALA A 42 30.55 -10.50 -3.90
C ALA A 42 29.22 -10.15 -4.57
N THR A 43 28.36 -11.15 -4.83
CA THR A 43 27.01 -10.93 -5.37
C THR A 43 26.13 -10.18 -4.37
N LEU A 44 26.17 -10.54 -3.09
CA LEU A 44 25.44 -9.84 -2.03
C LEU A 44 25.93 -8.40 -1.87
N THR A 45 27.24 -8.14 -1.94
CA THR A 45 27.80 -6.79 -1.93
C THR A 45 27.28 -5.93 -3.08
N ASP A 46 27.26 -6.45 -4.31
CA ASP A 46 26.69 -5.73 -5.47
C ASP A 46 25.20 -5.41 -5.25
N LEU A 47 24.44 -6.38 -4.74
CA LEU A 47 23.03 -6.18 -4.44
C LEU A 47 22.81 -5.10 -3.37
N CYS A 48 23.60 -5.09 -2.30
CA CYS A 48 23.55 -4.05 -1.28
C CYS A 48 23.86 -2.65 -1.86
N ALA A 49 24.86 -2.54 -2.74
CA ALA A 49 25.15 -1.27 -3.42
C ALA A 49 23.99 -0.81 -4.33
N ARG A 50 23.29 -1.74 -4.97
CA ARG A 50 22.09 -1.47 -5.77
C ARG A 50 20.91 -1.04 -4.91
N LEU A 51 20.72 -1.64 -3.72
CA LEU A 51 19.71 -1.21 -2.75
C LEU A 51 19.97 0.25 -2.32
N ALA A 52 21.20 0.58 -1.93
CA ALA A 52 21.59 1.94 -1.56
C ALA A 52 21.35 2.95 -2.70
N THR A 53 21.70 2.57 -3.93
CA THR A 53 21.43 3.40 -5.12
C THR A 53 19.94 3.60 -5.35
N GLY A 54 19.13 2.54 -5.21
CA GLY A 54 17.68 2.61 -5.33
C GLY A 54 17.07 3.53 -4.28
N SER A 55 17.47 3.38 -3.02
CA SER A 55 17.01 4.21 -1.90
C SER A 55 17.35 5.69 -2.11
N ALA A 56 18.59 6.02 -2.52
CA ALA A 56 19.01 7.39 -2.79
C ALA A 56 18.15 8.07 -3.89
N ARG A 57 17.67 7.31 -4.88
CA ARG A 57 16.75 7.82 -5.90
C ARG A 57 15.35 8.10 -5.34
N LEU A 58 14.87 7.26 -4.41
CA LEU A 58 13.61 7.53 -3.71
C LEU A 58 13.72 8.81 -2.87
N ALA A 59 14.80 8.95 -2.10
CA ALA A 59 15.06 10.16 -1.31
C ALA A 59 15.04 11.42 -2.18
N HIS A 60 15.78 11.39 -3.31
CA HIS A 60 15.80 12.49 -4.27
C HIS A 60 14.41 12.83 -4.82
N SER A 61 13.58 11.82 -5.06
CA SER A 61 12.22 12.02 -5.55
C SER A 61 11.34 12.68 -4.51
N PHE A 62 11.43 12.29 -3.24
CA PHE A 62 10.74 12.95 -2.13
C PHE A 62 11.13 14.44 -2.02
N ASP A 63 12.42 14.75 -2.15
CA ASP A 63 12.90 16.14 -2.10
C ASP A 63 12.40 16.98 -3.28
N GLN A 64 12.38 16.41 -4.49
CA GLN A 64 11.88 17.12 -5.66
C GLN A 64 10.40 17.49 -5.56
N ILE A 65 9.60 16.72 -4.84
CA ILE A 65 8.17 16.99 -4.69
C ILE A 65 7.91 18.16 -3.77
N GLU A 66 8.67 18.27 -2.68
CA GLU A 66 8.63 19.43 -1.81
C GLU A 66 8.98 20.73 -2.58
N VAL A 67 9.94 20.65 -3.50
CA VAL A 67 10.35 21.78 -4.36
C VAL A 67 9.33 22.10 -5.45
N THR A 68 8.68 21.07 -6.03
CA THR A 68 7.79 21.24 -7.20
C THR A 68 6.32 21.43 -6.84
N GLY A 69 5.92 21.16 -5.60
CA GLY A 69 4.53 21.23 -5.16
C GLY A 69 3.62 20.19 -5.82
N LEU A 70 4.19 19.04 -6.24
CA LEU A 70 3.42 17.94 -6.82
C LEU A 70 2.54 17.26 -5.76
N ASP A 71 1.40 16.73 -6.19
CA ASP A 71 0.44 16.07 -5.31
C ASP A 71 0.77 14.60 -5.03
N ILE A 72 0.09 13.98 -4.06
CA ILE A 72 0.40 12.61 -3.58
C ILE A 72 0.23 11.58 -4.71
N VAL A 73 -0.81 11.73 -5.53
CA VAL A 73 -1.03 10.78 -6.63
C VAL A 73 -0.01 10.95 -7.76
N ASP A 74 0.46 12.18 -8.00
CA ASP A 74 1.57 12.44 -8.94
C ASP A 74 2.89 11.85 -8.44
N LEU A 75 3.14 12.00 -7.14
CA LEU A 75 4.24 11.37 -6.44
C LEU A 75 4.19 9.85 -6.63
N GLN A 76 3.08 9.18 -6.32
CA GLN A 76 2.97 7.73 -6.49
C GLN A 76 3.33 7.28 -7.91
N ALA A 77 2.80 7.97 -8.94
CA ALA A 77 3.11 7.64 -10.33
C ALA A 77 4.61 7.82 -10.68
N ARG A 78 5.27 8.83 -10.08
CA ARG A 78 6.72 9.01 -10.22
C ARG A 78 7.50 7.94 -9.47
N MET A 79 7.05 7.62 -8.26
CA MET A 79 7.70 6.63 -7.41
C MET A 79 7.72 5.26 -8.05
N GLU A 80 6.67 4.85 -8.78
CA GLU A 80 6.65 3.54 -9.48
C GLU A 80 7.91 3.26 -10.31
N GLY A 81 8.45 4.28 -10.98
CA GLY A 81 9.66 4.15 -11.77
C GLY A 81 10.90 3.95 -10.90
N GLU A 82 11.03 4.75 -9.85
CA GLU A 82 12.22 4.77 -8.98
C GLU A 82 12.23 3.56 -8.02
N SER A 83 11.08 3.20 -7.49
CA SER A 83 10.87 2.00 -6.68
C SER A 83 11.07 0.73 -7.50
N GLY A 84 10.92 0.78 -8.82
CA GLY A 84 11.27 -0.31 -9.74
C GLY A 84 12.72 -0.77 -9.61
N ALA A 85 13.66 0.17 -9.46
CA ALA A 85 15.06 -0.17 -9.27
C ALA A 85 15.30 -0.85 -7.92
N LEU A 86 14.71 -0.30 -6.85
CA LEU A 86 14.82 -0.85 -5.50
C LEU A 86 14.21 -2.26 -5.43
N ALA A 87 13.00 -2.41 -5.95
CA ALA A 87 12.28 -3.68 -5.96
C ALA A 87 12.99 -4.73 -6.82
N SER A 88 13.63 -4.33 -7.93
CA SER A 88 14.46 -5.25 -8.71
C SER A 88 15.68 -5.74 -7.93
N ALA A 89 16.29 -4.91 -7.10
CA ALA A 89 17.43 -5.32 -6.26
C ALA A 89 16.97 -6.24 -5.12
N LEU A 90 15.87 -5.90 -4.44
CA LEU A 90 15.25 -6.75 -3.41
C LEU A 90 14.85 -8.13 -3.96
N ARG A 91 14.23 -8.17 -5.15
CA ARG A 91 13.90 -9.43 -5.82
C ARG A 91 15.14 -10.28 -6.09
N ALA A 92 16.21 -9.67 -6.60
CA ALA A 92 17.45 -10.38 -6.88
C ALA A 92 18.12 -10.90 -5.60
N LEU A 93 18.04 -10.14 -4.50
CA LEU A 93 18.45 -10.60 -3.17
C LEU A 93 17.63 -11.81 -2.71
N GLY A 94 16.30 -11.73 -2.79
CA GLY A 94 15.41 -12.85 -2.47
C GLY A 94 15.72 -14.11 -3.29
N GLU A 95 16.02 -13.97 -4.59
CA GLU A 95 16.43 -15.10 -5.44
C GLU A 95 17.74 -15.76 -4.97
N VAL A 96 18.73 -14.98 -4.54
CA VAL A 96 19.99 -15.50 -4.01
C VAL A 96 19.73 -16.25 -2.71
N VAL A 97 19.02 -15.65 -1.77
CA VAL A 97 18.68 -16.24 -0.47
C VAL A 97 17.91 -17.56 -0.66
N ASN A 98 16.93 -17.58 -1.56
CA ASN A 98 16.12 -18.77 -1.84
C ASN A 98 16.91 -19.91 -2.48
N ARG A 99 17.87 -19.61 -3.37
CA ARG A 99 18.71 -20.64 -4.00
C ARG A 99 19.76 -21.21 -3.03
N GLN A 100 20.03 -20.52 -1.94
CA GLN A 100 21.19 -20.76 -1.09
C GLN A 100 20.83 -20.65 0.40
N HIS A 101 20.29 -21.73 0.98
CA HIS A 101 19.83 -21.75 2.38
C HIS A 101 20.87 -21.25 3.40
N PHE A 102 22.17 -21.47 3.15
CA PHE A 102 23.26 -20.99 3.99
C PHE A 102 23.41 -19.47 4.02
N VAL A 103 22.98 -18.74 2.98
CA VAL A 103 22.94 -17.26 2.99
C VAL A 103 21.90 -16.81 4.01
N ARG A 104 20.73 -17.46 3.99
CA ARG A 104 19.68 -17.18 4.97
C ARG A 104 20.13 -17.48 6.39
N GLU A 105 20.80 -18.61 6.62
CA GLU A 105 21.30 -18.97 7.95
C GLU A 105 22.35 -17.97 8.47
N ALA A 106 23.18 -17.43 7.58
CA ALA A 106 24.26 -16.53 7.96
C ALA A 106 23.82 -15.09 8.22
N PHE A 107 22.77 -14.64 7.52
CA PHE A 107 22.31 -13.24 7.55
C PHE A 107 20.83 -13.13 7.95
N ALA A 108 20.32 -14.07 8.75
CA ALA A 108 18.89 -14.21 8.99
C ALA A 108 18.28 -12.92 9.57
N ASP A 109 18.90 -12.38 10.62
CA ASP A 109 18.39 -11.22 11.35
C ASP A 109 18.42 -9.95 10.49
N GLU A 110 19.49 -9.72 9.73
CA GLU A 110 19.63 -8.59 8.82
C GLU A 110 18.65 -8.69 7.66
N LEU A 111 18.44 -9.88 7.10
CA LEU A 111 17.50 -10.11 6.00
C LEU A 111 16.05 -9.89 6.45
N PHE A 112 15.65 -10.36 7.63
CA PHE A 112 14.31 -10.09 8.16
C PHE A 112 14.10 -8.62 8.45
N THR A 113 15.08 -7.97 9.10
CA THR A 113 15.00 -6.54 9.41
C THR A 113 14.91 -5.69 8.14
N LEU A 114 15.64 -6.06 7.08
CA LEU A 114 15.56 -5.40 5.79
C LEU A 114 14.21 -5.62 5.09
N GLU A 115 13.65 -6.82 5.15
CA GLU A 115 12.34 -7.13 4.57
C GLU A 115 11.23 -6.35 5.27
N GLU A 116 11.18 -6.38 6.60
CA GLU A 116 10.24 -5.63 7.44
C GLU A 116 10.33 -4.11 7.14
N ALA A 117 11.54 -3.56 7.09
CA ALA A 117 11.76 -2.15 6.76
C ALA A 117 11.33 -1.81 5.32
N ALA A 118 11.52 -2.72 4.37
CA ALA A 118 11.11 -2.52 2.99
C ALA A 118 9.57 -2.52 2.86
N GLU A 119 8.88 -3.36 3.62
CA GLU A 119 7.42 -3.41 3.64
C GLU A 119 6.81 -2.14 4.23
N HIS A 120 7.36 -1.63 5.34
CA HIS A 120 6.95 -0.33 5.87
C HIS A 120 7.26 0.81 4.90
N LEU A 121 8.40 0.80 4.22
CA LEU A 121 8.72 1.78 3.19
C LEU A 121 7.69 1.72 2.05
N ALA A 122 7.31 0.52 1.61
CA ALA A 122 6.31 0.34 0.58
C ALA A 122 4.94 0.87 1.03
N ALA A 123 4.50 0.53 2.25
CA ALA A 123 3.25 1.00 2.83
C ALA A 123 3.22 2.53 3.02
N ALA A 124 4.33 3.13 3.45
CA ALA A 124 4.45 4.57 3.63
C ALA A 124 4.50 5.32 2.28
N THR A 125 5.16 4.75 1.26
CA THR A 125 5.25 5.36 -0.07
C THR A 125 3.93 5.24 -0.84
N PHE A 126 3.24 4.10 -0.71
CA PHE A 126 1.99 3.78 -1.40
C PHE A 126 0.85 3.48 -0.39
N PRO A 127 0.41 4.49 0.38
CA PRO A 127 -0.53 4.28 1.49
C PRO A 127 -1.96 3.97 1.05
N GLY A 128 -2.31 4.30 -0.19
CA GLY A 128 -3.63 4.06 -0.76
C GLY A 128 -3.69 2.73 -1.50
N ILE A 129 -4.63 1.86 -1.14
CA ILE A 129 -4.93 0.62 -1.89
C ILE A 129 -6.04 0.82 -2.94
N ILE A 130 -6.31 2.05 -3.37
CA ILE A 130 -7.45 2.32 -4.26
C ILE A 130 -7.15 1.83 -5.67
N GLN A 131 -7.92 0.83 -6.11
CA GLN A 131 -7.80 0.34 -7.47
C GLN A 131 -8.39 1.36 -8.45
N GLY A 132 -7.58 1.85 -9.38
CA GLY A 132 -8.02 2.73 -10.48
C GLY A 132 -7.59 4.19 -10.38
N VAL A 133 -7.14 4.66 -9.21
CA VAL A 133 -6.71 6.06 -9.00
C VAL A 133 -5.65 6.51 -10.01
N GLN A 134 -4.64 5.67 -10.26
CA GLN A 134 -3.57 5.99 -11.21
C GLN A 134 -4.06 6.23 -12.64
N VAL A 135 -5.13 5.53 -13.04
CA VAL A 135 -5.71 5.67 -14.39
C VAL A 135 -6.40 7.03 -14.52
N ILE A 136 -7.08 7.46 -13.46
CA ILE A 136 -7.67 8.80 -13.38
C ILE A 136 -6.56 9.86 -13.33
N ASN A 137 -5.52 9.65 -12.52
CA ASN A 137 -4.43 10.62 -12.39
C ASN A 137 -3.68 10.86 -13.71
N ARG A 138 -3.37 9.79 -14.44
CA ARG A 138 -2.78 9.91 -15.78
C ARG A 138 -3.65 10.73 -16.72
N THR A 139 -4.97 10.62 -16.57
CA THR A 139 -5.94 11.40 -17.36
C THR A 139 -6.01 12.86 -16.90
N LEU A 140 -5.87 13.14 -15.60
CA LEU A 140 -5.74 14.51 -15.08
C LEU A 140 -4.46 15.20 -15.57
N TRP A 141 -3.36 14.44 -15.69
CA TRP A 141 -2.13 14.97 -16.28
C TRP A 141 -2.33 15.47 -17.72
N GLU A 142 -3.13 14.76 -18.53
CA GLU A 142 -3.49 15.22 -19.88
C GLU A 142 -4.24 16.56 -19.86
N PHE A 143 -5.02 16.84 -18.82
CA PHE A 143 -5.68 18.14 -18.66
C PHE A 143 -4.67 19.26 -18.44
N ARG A 144 -3.62 19.05 -17.63
CA ARG A 144 -2.54 20.05 -17.45
C ARG A 144 -1.88 20.42 -18.79
N LEU A 145 -1.68 19.45 -19.68
CA LEU A 145 -1.16 19.69 -21.03
C LEU A 145 -2.12 20.50 -21.91
N ILE A 146 -3.42 20.20 -21.84
CA ILE A 146 -4.47 21.00 -22.52
C ILE A 146 -4.49 22.43 -21.98
N TRP A 147 -4.29 22.59 -20.67
CA TRP A 147 -4.31 23.89 -20.02
C TRP A 147 -3.13 24.77 -20.42
N ASN A 148 -1.93 24.21 -20.53
CA ASN A 148 -0.78 24.91 -21.07
C ASN A 148 -1.01 25.39 -22.50
N GLU A 149 -1.69 24.59 -23.32
CA GLU A 149 -2.10 25.00 -24.66
C GLU A 149 -3.11 26.14 -24.63
N TYR A 150 -4.10 26.08 -23.74
CA TYR A 150 -5.08 27.16 -23.52
C TYR A 150 -4.39 28.48 -23.16
N THR A 151 -3.51 28.46 -22.16
CA THR A 151 -2.78 29.65 -21.69
C THR A 151 -1.95 30.26 -22.82
N ARG A 152 -1.22 29.43 -23.59
CA ARG A 152 -0.45 29.90 -24.75
C ARG A 152 -1.34 30.55 -25.81
N ARG A 153 -2.51 29.97 -26.10
CA ARG A 153 -3.47 30.55 -27.06
C ARG A 153 -4.03 31.88 -26.55
N LEU A 154 -4.33 31.98 -25.26
CA LEU A 154 -4.80 33.22 -24.65
C LEU A 154 -3.73 34.31 -24.71
N THR A 155 -2.48 33.99 -24.35
CA THR A 155 -1.36 34.93 -24.46
C THR A 155 -1.18 35.42 -25.88
N ALA A 156 -1.28 34.54 -26.89
CA ALA A 156 -1.19 34.94 -28.30
C ALA A 156 -2.33 35.88 -28.73
N GLN A 157 -3.54 35.70 -28.19
CA GLN A 157 -4.66 36.62 -28.44
C GLN A 157 -4.47 37.98 -27.76
N LEU A 158 -3.88 38.00 -26.56
CA LEU A 158 -3.58 39.24 -25.83
C LEU A 158 -2.46 40.06 -26.46
N THR A 159 -1.47 39.40 -27.09
CA THR A 159 -0.32 40.07 -27.73
C THR A 159 -0.51 40.31 -29.22
N SER A 160 -1.60 39.81 -29.83
CA SER A 160 -1.89 40.02 -31.25
C SER A 160 -2.09 41.50 -31.59
N THR A 161 -1.49 41.94 -32.69
CA THR A 161 -1.69 43.27 -33.29
C THR A 161 -2.80 43.31 -34.34
N ARG A 162 -3.46 42.16 -34.59
CA ARG A 162 -4.53 42.04 -35.58
C ARG A 162 -5.86 42.61 -35.05
N SER A 163 -6.73 42.98 -35.98
CA SER A 163 -8.07 43.54 -35.70
C SER A 163 -9.07 42.54 -35.12
N ASP A 164 -8.75 41.25 -35.09
CA ASP A 164 -9.54 40.16 -34.50
C ASP A 164 -9.23 39.89 -33.02
N ARG A 165 -8.49 40.80 -32.37
CA ARG A 165 -8.14 40.71 -30.95
C ARG A 165 -9.38 40.72 -30.06
N LEU A 166 -9.34 39.89 -29.01
CA LEU A 166 -10.36 39.85 -27.97
C LEU A 166 -10.39 41.18 -27.19
N SER A 167 -11.60 41.71 -26.97
CA SER A 167 -11.83 42.81 -26.03
C SER A 167 -11.59 42.38 -24.59
N SER A 168 -11.34 43.33 -23.68
CA SER A 168 -11.17 43.04 -22.25
C SER A 168 -12.32 42.22 -21.67
N VAL A 169 -13.57 42.62 -21.97
CA VAL A 169 -14.77 41.91 -21.50
C VAL A 169 -14.83 40.46 -22.01
N GLN A 170 -14.38 40.21 -23.25
CA GLN A 170 -14.30 38.85 -23.79
C GLN A 170 -13.20 38.04 -23.11
N VAL A 171 -12.03 38.63 -22.86
CA VAL A 171 -10.93 38.01 -22.13
C VAL A 171 -11.39 37.62 -20.72
N ASP A 172 -12.00 38.55 -19.98
CA ASP A 172 -12.46 38.32 -18.60
C ASP A 172 -13.44 37.14 -18.55
N ARG A 173 -14.42 37.12 -19.46
CA ARG A 173 -15.40 36.02 -19.57
C ARG A 173 -14.75 34.68 -19.94
N ILE A 174 -13.76 34.69 -20.84
CA ILE A 174 -13.01 33.50 -21.25
C ILE A 174 -12.19 32.97 -20.08
N GLN A 175 -11.53 33.85 -19.32
CA GLN A 175 -10.77 33.50 -18.14
C GLN A 175 -11.66 32.97 -17.01
N GLU A 176 -12.82 33.57 -16.76
CA GLU A 176 -13.77 33.09 -15.75
C GLU A 176 -14.20 31.64 -16.00
N VAL A 177 -14.63 31.34 -17.23
CA VAL A 177 -15.00 29.97 -17.63
C VAL A 177 -13.82 29.02 -17.51
N ALA A 178 -12.62 29.50 -17.84
CA ALA A 178 -11.42 28.69 -17.75
C ALA A 178 -11.06 28.38 -16.28
N PHE A 179 -11.03 29.38 -15.41
CA PHE A 179 -10.76 29.19 -13.98
C PHE A 179 -11.78 28.26 -13.33
N GLU A 180 -13.07 28.40 -13.66
CA GLU A 180 -14.11 27.50 -13.18
C GLU A 180 -13.84 26.05 -13.61
N LEU A 181 -13.46 25.84 -14.88
CA LEU A 181 -13.14 24.52 -15.40
C LEU A 181 -11.89 23.93 -14.74
N GLN A 182 -10.82 24.70 -14.63
CA GLN A 182 -9.59 24.28 -13.95
C GLN A 182 -9.87 23.88 -12.51
N ALA A 183 -10.60 24.70 -11.75
CA ALA A 183 -10.95 24.42 -10.37
C ALA A 183 -11.72 23.10 -10.21
N ARG A 184 -12.47 22.64 -11.21
CA ARG A 184 -13.15 21.33 -11.14
C ARG A 184 -12.23 20.15 -11.41
N PHE A 185 -11.25 20.30 -12.29
CA PHE A 185 -10.23 19.27 -12.48
C PHE A 185 -9.32 19.18 -11.24
N ASP A 186 -8.96 20.34 -10.67
CA ASP A 186 -8.17 20.41 -9.43
C ASP A 186 -8.95 19.79 -8.26
N ALA A 187 -10.25 20.06 -8.12
CA ALA A 187 -11.09 19.42 -7.09
C ALA A 187 -11.18 17.88 -7.25
N VAL A 188 -11.12 17.35 -8.47
CA VAL A 188 -11.05 15.89 -8.69
C VAL A 188 -9.70 15.37 -8.21
N ASN A 189 -8.61 16.07 -8.49
CA ASN A 189 -7.28 15.71 -8.01
C ASN A 189 -7.20 15.75 -6.47
N GLU A 190 -7.72 16.80 -5.84
CA GLU A 190 -7.86 16.91 -4.38
C GLU A 190 -8.66 15.74 -3.80
N LEU A 191 -9.78 15.36 -4.43
CA LEU A 191 -10.55 14.18 -4.03
C LEU A 191 -9.69 12.92 -4.10
N LEU A 192 -8.94 12.68 -5.17
CA LEU A 192 -8.08 11.49 -5.26
C LEU A 192 -7.02 11.47 -4.15
N ASN A 193 -6.40 12.61 -3.85
CA ASN A 193 -5.46 12.74 -2.74
C ASN A 193 -6.13 12.44 -1.39
N LEU A 194 -7.33 12.97 -1.16
CA LEU A 194 -8.11 12.70 0.04
C LEU A 194 -8.40 11.21 0.17
N LEU A 195 -8.87 10.57 -0.90
CA LEU A 195 -9.18 9.15 -0.89
C LEU A 195 -7.92 8.30 -0.63
N VAL A 196 -6.75 8.68 -1.17
CA VAL A 196 -5.49 7.92 -0.94
C VAL A 196 -5.02 7.98 0.52
N VAL A 197 -5.28 9.08 1.23
CA VAL A 197 -4.77 9.29 2.61
C VAL A 197 -5.82 9.01 3.69
N ALA A 198 -7.09 9.30 3.43
CA ALA A 198 -8.17 9.26 4.40
C ALA A 198 -9.30 8.36 3.89
N THR A 199 -9.27 7.10 4.31
CA THR A 199 -10.33 6.11 4.05
C THR A 199 -11.10 5.73 5.32
N ASP A 200 -10.86 6.44 6.42
CA ASP A 200 -11.66 6.29 7.63
C ASP A 200 -12.99 7.01 7.42
N GLY A 201 -14.10 6.31 7.67
CA GLY A 201 -15.42 6.94 7.65
C GLY A 201 -16.56 6.04 7.20
N GLU A 202 -17.65 6.67 6.78
CA GLU A 202 -18.85 5.99 6.32
C GLU A 202 -18.82 5.73 4.81
N PRO A 203 -19.07 4.51 4.34
CA PRO A 203 -19.09 4.22 2.91
C PRO A 203 -20.05 5.11 2.12
N ALA A 204 -21.20 5.48 2.71
CA ALA A 204 -22.17 6.37 2.08
C ALA A 204 -21.62 7.80 1.86
N ALA A 205 -20.81 8.31 2.79
CA ALA A 205 -20.19 9.62 2.65
C ALA A 205 -19.16 9.64 1.52
N VAL A 206 -18.33 8.60 1.42
CA VAL A 206 -17.35 8.44 0.33
C VAL A 206 -18.06 8.32 -1.03
N ARG A 207 -19.13 7.54 -1.14
CA ARG A 207 -19.96 7.46 -2.37
C ARG A 207 -20.51 8.83 -2.78
N THR A 208 -21.00 9.61 -1.80
CA THR A 208 -21.55 10.95 -2.05
C THR A 208 -20.46 11.90 -2.54
N LEU A 209 -19.28 11.92 -1.89
CA LEU A 209 -18.14 12.74 -2.31
C LEU A 209 -17.72 12.45 -3.75
N ILE A 210 -17.62 11.17 -4.13
CA ILE A 210 -17.27 10.76 -5.49
C ILE A 210 -18.37 11.18 -6.48
N GLY A 211 -19.65 10.93 -6.14
CA GLY A 211 -20.80 11.32 -6.98
C GLY A 211 -20.87 12.82 -7.24
N ASP A 212 -20.62 13.62 -6.21
CA ASP A 212 -20.61 15.09 -6.29
C ASP A 212 -19.47 15.59 -7.17
N ALA A 213 -18.25 15.08 -7.01
CA ALA A 213 -17.11 15.47 -7.84
C ALA A 213 -17.35 15.15 -9.32
N ARG A 214 -17.88 13.96 -9.62
CA ARG A 214 -18.27 13.55 -10.99
C ARG A 214 -19.31 14.49 -11.58
N THR A 215 -20.35 14.82 -10.81
CA THR A 215 -21.44 15.70 -11.25
C THR A 215 -20.92 17.11 -11.52
N ARG A 216 -20.16 17.69 -10.59
CA ARG A 216 -19.59 19.04 -10.73
C ARG A 216 -18.63 19.15 -11.91
N LEU A 217 -17.81 18.13 -12.17
CA LEU A 217 -16.92 18.11 -13.33
C LEU A 217 -17.71 18.13 -14.65
N ARG A 218 -18.75 17.28 -14.77
CA ARG A 218 -19.61 17.24 -15.96
C ARG A 218 -20.36 18.55 -16.17
N GLU A 219 -20.89 19.13 -15.10
CA GLU A 219 -21.61 20.40 -15.16
C GLU A 219 -20.72 21.55 -15.60
N ALA A 220 -19.50 21.66 -15.06
CA ALA A 220 -18.56 22.72 -15.44
C ALA A 220 -18.16 22.63 -16.92
N VAL A 221 -17.89 21.42 -17.42
CA VAL A 221 -17.62 21.22 -18.86
C VAL A 221 -18.82 21.61 -19.72
N ARG A 222 -20.03 21.17 -19.35
CA ARG A 222 -21.26 21.50 -20.08
C ARG A 222 -21.50 23.01 -20.09
N LEU A 223 -21.29 23.67 -18.96
CA LEU A 223 -21.43 25.11 -18.81
C LEU A 223 -20.40 25.87 -19.65
N ALA A 224 -19.13 25.47 -19.59
CA ALA A 224 -18.06 26.04 -20.41
C ALA A 224 -18.39 25.97 -21.90
N ARG A 225 -18.91 24.83 -22.36
CA ARG A 225 -19.36 24.66 -23.75
C ARG A 225 -20.56 25.52 -24.10
N SER A 226 -21.55 25.63 -23.20
CA SER A 226 -22.73 26.48 -23.43
C SER A 226 -22.40 27.98 -23.48
N ARG A 227 -21.36 28.41 -22.76
CA ARG A 227 -20.87 29.80 -22.74
C ARG A 227 -19.92 30.11 -23.89
N ALA A 228 -19.44 29.10 -24.62
CA ALA A 228 -18.50 29.23 -25.73
C ALA A 228 -19.19 29.77 -27.01
N GLY A 229 -19.40 31.09 -27.04
CA GLY A 229 -19.86 31.81 -28.24
C GLY A 229 -18.72 32.09 -29.24
N ASP A 230 -18.95 32.99 -30.20
CA ASP A 230 -17.98 33.27 -31.28
C ASP A 230 -16.58 33.69 -30.79
N ALA A 231 -16.49 34.41 -29.67
CA ALA A 231 -15.22 34.80 -29.04
C ALA A 231 -14.35 33.60 -28.62
N TYR A 232 -14.96 32.41 -28.47
CA TYR A 232 -14.28 31.18 -28.08
C TYR A 232 -13.80 30.35 -29.27
N LYS A 233 -14.03 30.77 -30.52
CA LYS A 233 -13.56 30.05 -31.72
C LYS A 233 -12.10 29.59 -31.63
N PRO A 234 -11.13 30.42 -31.16
CA PRO A 234 -9.74 30.00 -31.00
C PRO A 234 -9.53 28.89 -29.96
N PHE A 235 -10.48 28.67 -29.05
CA PHE A 235 -10.40 27.75 -27.92
C PHE A 235 -11.31 26.52 -28.05
N HIS A 236 -12.20 26.45 -29.05
CA HIS A 236 -13.13 25.33 -29.24
C HIS A 236 -12.43 23.95 -29.23
N GLY A 237 -11.25 23.85 -29.85
CA GLY A 237 -10.46 22.61 -29.85
C GLY A 237 -10.01 22.18 -28.45
N VAL A 238 -9.61 23.14 -27.62
CA VAL A 238 -9.21 22.91 -26.21
C VAL A 238 -10.43 22.46 -25.40
N LEU A 239 -11.54 23.19 -25.47
CA LEU A 239 -12.76 22.87 -24.72
C LEU A 239 -13.34 21.50 -25.10
N LYS A 240 -13.33 21.14 -26.39
CA LYS A 240 -13.76 19.82 -26.86
C LYS A 240 -12.87 18.69 -26.33
N ARG A 241 -11.56 18.93 -26.20
CA ARG A 241 -10.64 17.94 -25.61
C ARG A 241 -10.86 17.83 -24.10
N ALA A 242 -11.03 18.94 -23.39
CA ALA A 242 -11.35 18.93 -21.96
C ALA A 242 -12.66 18.18 -21.68
N GLU A 243 -13.68 18.35 -22.52
CA GLU A 243 -14.94 17.61 -22.42
C GLU A 243 -14.75 16.09 -22.56
N ARG A 244 -13.98 15.66 -23.56
CA ARG A 244 -13.65 14.24 -23.73
C ARG A 244 -12.86 13.69 -22.54
N LEU A 245 -11.94 14.47 -21.98
CA LEU A 245 -11.21 14.05 -20.77
C LEU A 245 -12.16 13.89 -19.59
N ALA A 246 -13.05 14.85 -19.35
CA ALA A 246 -14.02 14.75 -18.26
C ALA A 246 -14.94 13.54 -18.40
N GLN A 247 -15.40 13.23 -19.62
CA GLN A 247 -16.16 12.00 -19.90
C GLN A 247 -15.34 10.73 -19.62
N ARG A 248 -14.06 10.74 -19.98
CA ARG A 248 -13.15 9.61 -19.71
C ARG A 248 -12.90 9.44 -18.22
N ILE A 249 -12.70 10.52 -17.48
CA ILE A 249 -12.58 10.53 -16.00
C ILE A 249 -13.86 9.97 -15.37
N ASP A 250 -15.04 10.44 -15.80
CA ASP A 250 -16.32 9.96 -15.30
C ASP A 250 -16.50 8.44 -15.53
N GLY A 251 -16.09 7.95 -16.70
CA GLY A 251 -16.08 6.51 -16.99
C GLY A 251 -15.06 5.72 -16.17
N GLN A 252 -13.90 6.30 -15.87
CA GLN A 252 -12.87 5.67 -15.03
C GLN A 252 -13.27 5.60 -13.55
N PHE A 253 -14.06 6.56 -13.07
CA PHE A 253 -14.65 6.48 -11.74
C PHE A 253 -15.51 5.23 -11.56
N ALA A 254 -16.23 4.76 -12.59
CA ALA A 254 -17.07 3.55 -12.52
C ALA A 254 -16.29 2.22 -12.36
N GLY A 255 -14.96 2.27 -12.39
CA GLY A 255 -14.08 1.13 -12.11
C GLY A 255 -13.29 1.28 -10.82
N LEU A 256 -13.55 2.34 -10.05
CA LEU A 256 -12.82 2.64 -8.83
C LEU A 256 -13.27 1.70 -7.72
N ARG A 257 -12.32 1.01 -7.07
CA ARG A 257 -12.55 0.26 -5.83
C ARG A 257 -11.88 0.99 -4.68
N VAL A 258 -12.68 1.53 -3.77
CA VAL A 258 -12.20 2.33 -2.63
C VAL A 258 -12.47 1.54 -1.35
N PRO A 259 -11.45 1.08 -0.62
CA PRO A 259 -11.65 0.56 0.72
C PRO A 259 -12.17 1.67 1.64
N VAL A 260 -13.02 1.32 2.60
CA VAL A 260 -13.39 2.21 3.69
C VAL A 260 -13.14 1.46 4.99
N PHE A 261 -12.19 1.95 5.77
CA PHE A 261 -11.79 1.32 7.01
C PHE A 261 -12.66 1.81 8.17
N PRO A 262 -13.08 0.91 9.08
CA PRO A 262 -13.79 1.31 10.28
C PRO A 262 -12.85 2.05 11.22
N SER A 263 -13.38 3.01 11.97
CA SER A 263 -12.67 3.53 13.15
C SER A 263 -12.57 2.43 14.22
N LEU A 264 -11.54 2.50 15.07
CA LEU A 264 -11.24 1.43 16.02
C LEU A 264 -12.39 1.15 17.01
N ASP A 265 -13.14 2.17 17.40
CA ASP A 265 -14.34 2.07 18.26
C ASP A 265 -15.47 1.25 17.64
N ARG A 266 -15.46 1.04 16.31
CA ARG A 266 -16.42 0.20 15.58
C ARG A 266 -15.95 -1.25 15.43
N VAL A 267 -14.77 -1.58 15.94
CA VAL A 267 -14.19 -2.92 15.91
C VAL A 267 -13.94 -3.40 17.35
N PRO A 268 -14.98 -3.76 18.11
CA PRO A 268 -14.83 -4.14 19.52
C PRO A 268 -13.89 -5.33 19.72
N GLU A 269 -13.70 -6.18 18.70
CA GLU A 269 -12.72 -7.27 18.72
C GLU A 269 -11.27 -6.80 18.84
N PHE A 270 -10.99 -5.53 18.54
CA PHE A 270 -9.68 -4.92 18.68
C PHE A 270 -9.45 -4.23 20.02
N ALA A 271 -10.45 -4.18 20.90
CA ALA A 271 -10.30 -3.62 22.23
C ALA A 271 -9.18 -4.32 23.00
N GLY A 272 -8.10 -3.60 23.30
CA GLY A 272 -6.92 -4.11 23.99
C GLY A 272 -5.96 -4.93 23.13
N LEU A 273 -6.31 -5.22 21.87
CA LEU A 273 -5.45 -5.93 20.91
C LEU A 273 -4.46 -4.99 20.23
N ILE A 274 -4.91 -3.80 19.85
CA ILE A 274 -4.10 -2.74 19.26
C ILE A 274 -4.52 -1.40 19.88
N ASP A 275 -3.57 -0.51 20.14
CA ASP A 275 -3.89 0.82 20.65
C ASP A 275 -4.33 1.79 19.53
N ASP A 276 -5.09 2.81 19.90
CA ASP A 276 -5.67 3.80 18.98
C ASP A 276 -4.60 4.51 18.14
N ALA A 277 -3.46 4.86 18.75
CA ALA A 277 -2.39 5.58 18.09
C ALA A 277 -1.76 4.72 16.97
N ARG A 278 -1.50 3.45 17.26
CA ARG A 278 -0.96 2.49 16.30
C ARG A 278 -1.95 2.22 15.18
N TYR A 279 -3.21 1.96 15.50
CA TYR A 279 -4.25 1.74 14.48
C TYR A 279 -4.37 2.95 13.54
N ALA A 280 -4.38 4.16 14.09
CA ALA A 280 -4.43 5.39 13.32
C ALA A 280 -3.18 5.58 12.44
N SER A 281 -2.00 5.14 12.88
CA SER A 281 -0.76 5.26 12.09
C SER A 281 -0.67 4.31 10.90
N LEU A 282 -1.42 3.20 10.91
CA LEU A 282 -1.37 2.19 9.85
C LEU A 282 -1.78 2.79 8.49
N ALA A 283 -1.07 2.42 7.44
CA ALA A 283 -1.43 2.68 6.05
C ALA A 283 -2.58 1.76 5.60
N GLY A 284 -3.17 2.05 4.43
CA GLY A 284 -4.26 1.26 3.87
C GLY A 284 -3.94 -0.25 3.74
N PRO A 285 -2.79 -0.66 3.15
CA PRO A 285 -2.44 -2.08 3.06
C PRO A 285 -2.32 -2.77 4.43
N GLU A 286 -1.74 -2.09 5.41
CA GLU A 286 -1.53 -2.61 6.77
C GLU A 286 -2.88 -2.77 7.50
N ARG A 287 -3.76 -1.76 7.45
CA ARG A 287 -5.12 -1.87 8.02
C ARG A 287 -5.90 -3.01 7.37
N PHE A 288 -5.73 -3.17 6.08
CA PHE A 288 -6.37 -4.23 5.32
C PHE A 288 -5.87 -5.61 5.75
N ALA A 289 -4.56 -5.81 5.91
CA ALA A 289 -4.00 -7.05 6.44
C ALA A 289 -4.52 -7.35 7.86
N LEU A 290 -4.46 -6.35 8.76
CA LEU A 290 -4.91 -6.48 10.15
C LEU A 290 -6.37 -6.95 10.23
N LEU A 291 -7.28 -6.26 9.53
CA LEU A 291 -8.71 -6.58 9.55
C LEU A 291 -9.01 -7.98 8.99
N ASN A 292 -8.30 -8.38 7.93
CA ASN A 292 -8.50 -9.67 7.28
C ASN A 292 -7.92 -10.83 8.09
N ILE A 293 -6.70 -10.69 8.64
CA ILE A 293 -6.08 -11.69 9.50
C ILE A 293 -6.92 -11.89 10.76
N ALA A 294 -7.34 -10.81 11.41
CA ALA A 294 -8.16 -10.91 12.59
C ALA A 294 -9.55 -11.50 12.30
N ALA A 295 -10.19 -11.15 11.18
CA ALA A 295 -11.43 -11.79 10.72
C ALA A 295 -11.23 -13.31 10.53
N ARG A 296 -10.10 -13.72 9.93
CA ARG A 296 -9.76 -15.12 9.76
C ARG A 296 -9.55 -15.82 11.10
N MET A 297 -8.76 -15.24 12.02
CA MET A 297 -8.57 -15.78 13.38
C MET A 297 -9.89 -15.93 14.14
N ARG A 298 -10.81 -14.96 14.01
CA ARG A 298 -12.16 -15.04 14.60
C ARG A 298 -13.00 -16.16 13.99
N SER A 299 -12.84 -16.44 12.70
CA SER A 299 -13.60 -17.50 12.02
C SER A 299 -13.19 -18.92 12.40
N ILE A 300 -12.00 -19.10 13.01
CA ILE A 300 -11.45 -20.41 13.37
C ILE A 300 -11.93 -20.78 14.78
N ALA A 301 -12.99 -21.59 14.83
CA ALA A 301 -13.55 -22.08 16.08
C ALA A 301 -12.59 -23.06 16.80
N LEU A 302 -12.53 -22.97 18.13
CA LEU A 302 -11.71 -23.86 18.94
C LEU A 302 -12.49 -25.15 19.30
N PRO A 303 -11.89 -26.34 19.15
CA PRO A 303 -12.56 -27.59 19.49
C PRO A 303 -12.91 -27.67 20.98
N GLY A 304 -14.13 -28.12 21.28
CA GLY A 304 -14.57 -28.37 22.66
C GLY A 304 -14.96 -27.12 23.46
N THR A 305 -14.88 -25.92 22.87
CA THR A 305 -15.33 -24.68 23.51
C THR A 305 -16.36 -23.95 22.64
N ALA A 306 -17.60 -23.89 23.14
CA ALA A 306 -18.70 -23.28 22.40
C ALA A 306 -18.48 -21.75 22.26
N GLY A 307 -18.39 -21.27 21.02
CA GLY A 307 -18.29 -19.84 20.71
C GLY A 307 -16.89 -19.24 20.86
N GLU A 308 -15.86 -20.02 21.20
CA GLU A 308 -14.48 -19.52 21.23
C GLU A 308 -13.77 -19.68 19.89
N HIS A 309 -12.79 -18.80 19.64
CA HIS A 309 -12.01 -18.73 18.41
C HIS A 309 -10.57 -18.28 18.68
N LEU A 310 -9.69 -18.30 17.65
CA LEU A 310 -8.28 -17.92 17.81
C LEU A 310 -8.07 -16.44 18.20
N LEU A 311 -9.01 -15.54 17.92
CA LEU A 311 -8.98 -14.14 18.40
C LEU A 311 -9.56 -13.95 19.83
N ALA A 312 -9.75 -15.01 20.62
CA ALA A 312 -10.43 -14.88 21.91
C ALA A 312 -9.61 -14.09 22.95
N PRO A 313 -10.24 -13.23 23.79
CA PRO A 313 -9.53 -12.39 24.77
C PRO A 313 -8.64 -13.15 25.75
N ARG A 314 -8.93 -14.43 26.01
CA ARG A 314 -8.15 -15.31 26.91
C ARG A 314 -6.69 -15.48 26.49
N PHE A 315 -6.36 -15.23 25.23
CA PHE A 315 -5.00 -15.31 24.72
C PHE A 315 -4.19 -14.05 25.01
N GLY A 316 -4.84 -12.94 25.42
CA GLY A 316 -4.15 -11.68 25.71
C GLY A 316 -3.34 -11.16 24.52
N ILE A 317 -3.89 -11.29 23.31
CA ILE A 317 -3.21 -10.89 22.06
C ILE A 317 -2.93 -9.39 22.11
N ARG A 318 -1.68 -8.99 21.86
CA ARG A 318 -1.25 -7.61 21.71
C ARG A 318 -0.42 -7.43 20.45
N VAL A 319 -0.98 -6.75 19.46
CA VAL A 319 -0.31 -6.42 18.20
C VAL A 319 0.78 -5.39 18.45
N PHE A 320 1.99 -5.70 18.00
CA PHE A 320 3.14 -4.82 18.09
C PHE A 320 3.76 -4.51 16.74
N ASP A 321 3.30 -5.14 15.66
CA ASP A 321 3.58 -4.70 14.30
C ASP A 321 2.55 -5.18 13.28
N VAL A 322 2.41 -4.45 12.18
CA VAL A 322 1.49 -4.78 11.08
C VAL A 322 2.15 -4.46 9.76
N PHE A 323 2.12 -5.44 8.86
CA PHE A 323 2.65 -5.37 7.53
C PHE A 323 1.54 -5.53 6.48
N PRO A 324 1.80 -5.27 5.19
CA PRO A 324 0.80 -5.43 4.13
C PRO A 324 0.25 -6.85 3.95
N ASP A 325 0.89 -7.89 4.47
CA ASP A 325 0.43 -9.29 4.37
C ASP A 325 0.37 -10.05 5.71
N ARG A 326 1.05 -9.60 6.76
CA ARG A 326 1.11 -10.27 8.06
C ARG A 326 0.96 -9.32 9.25
N VAL A 327 0.70 -9.90 10.43
CA VAL A 327 0.56 -9.19 11.70
C VAL A 327 1.46 -9.85 12.73
N TYR A 328 2.24 -9.03 13.43
CA TYR A 328 3.02 -9.48 14.57
C TYR A 328 2.32 -9.15 15.88
N PHE A 329 2.22 -10.14 16.75
CA PHE A 329 1.63 -9.97 18.07
C PHE A 329 2.27 -10.84 19.14
N GLU A 330 2.16 -10.38 20.38
CA GLU A 330 2.42 -11.18 21.57
C GLU A 330 1.12 -11.83 22.06
N ALA A 331 1.20 -13.04 22.57
CA ALA A 331 0.07 -13.75 23.17
C ALA A 331 0.54 -14.69 24.28
N SER A 332 -0.40 -15.22 25.06
CA SER A 332 -0.12 -16.35 25.96
C SER A 332 0.27 -17.61 25.16
N ALA A 333 1.20 -18.41 25.69
CA ALA A 333 1.59 -19.70 25.12
C ALA A 333 0.40 -20.64 24.82
N ARG A 334 -0.72 -20.49 25.54
CA ARG A 334 -2.00 -21.19 25.28
C ARG A 334 -2.54 -21.00 23.87
N PHE A 335 -2.16 -19.91 23.21
CA PHE A 335 -2.50 -19.66 21.81
C PHE A 335 -1.92 -20.76 20.91
N ILE A 336 -0.62 -21.06 21.05
CA ILE A 336 0.06 -22.10 20.26
C ILE A 336 -0.42 -23.50 20.67
N GLU A 337 -0.73 -23.74 21.94
CA GLU A 337 -1.37 -25.00 22.38
C GLU A 337 -2.74 -25.21 21.68
N SER A 338 -3.51 -24.13 21.50
CA SER A 338 -4.78 -24.18 20.76
C SER A 338 -4.56 -24.46 19.27
N VAL A 339 -3.54 -23.87 18.66
CA VAL A 339 -3.15 -24.15 17.26
C VAL A 339 -2.69 -25.61 17.10
N ARG A 340 -1.92 -26.15 18.05
CA ARG A 340 -1.55 -27.59 18.08
C ARG A 340 -2.77 -28.51 18.20
N THR A 341 -3.76 -28.12 18.99
CA THR A 341 -5.02 -28.86 19.10
C THR A 341 -5.79 -28.84 17.77
N LEU A 342 -5.83 -27.69 17.09
CA LEU A 342 -6.41 -27.57 15.74
C LEU A 342 -5.64 -28.41 14.70
N HIS A 343 -4.32 -28.48 14.80
CA HIS A 343 -3.49 -29.36 13.98
C HIS A 343 -3.83 -30.84 14.22
N ALA A 344 -3.92 -31.28 15.48
CA ALA A 344 -4.33 -32.64 15.84
C ALA A 344 -5.74 -32.98 15.34
N ALA A 345 -6.63 -31.98 15.22
CA ALA A 345 -7.96 -32.11 14.65
C ALA A 345 -7.99 -32.07 13.10
N GLY A 346 -6.83 -31.96 12.43
CA GLY A 346 -6.72 -31.92 10.97
C GLY A 346 -7.11 -30.58 10.33
N LEU A 347 -7.24 -29.51 11.11
CA LEU A 347 -7.56 -28.16 10.61
C LEU A 347 -6.32 -27.35 10.24
N PHE A 348 -5.17 -27.74 10.78
CA PHE A 348 -3.85 -27.17 10.48
C PHE A 348 -2.87 -28.30 10.10
N GLU A 349 -1.84 -27.96 9.34
CA GLU A 349 -0.67 -28.78 9.03
C GLU A 349 0.61 -28.06 9.48
N GLU A 350 1.69 -28.80 9.71
CA GLU A 350 3.01 -28.17 9.94
C GLU A 350 3.50 -27.48 8.67
N ALA A 351 4.09 -26.30 8.81
CA ALA A 351 4.61 -25.51 7.72
C ALA A 351 6.08 -25.12 7.95
N PRO A 352 6.86 -24.83 6.89
CA PRO A 352 8.23 -24.36 7.04
C PRO A 352 8.28 -22.98 7.71
N ALA A 353 8.82 -22.90 8.93
CA ALA A 353 8.96 -21.64 9.66
C ALA A 353 10.19 -20.81 9.23
N SER A 354 11.10 -21.42 8.45
CA SER A 354 12.41 -20.85 8.10
C SER A 354 12.38 -19.57 7.26
N LEU A 355 11.21 -19.12 6.81
CA LEU A 355 11.00 -17.88 6.07
C LEU A 355 10.31 -16.79 6.90
N HIS A 356 10.07 -17.05 8.19
CA HIS A 356 9.41 -16.13 9.11
C HIS A 356 10.38 -15.66 10.18
N ARG A 357 10.16 -14.44 10.71
CA ARG A 357 10.93 -13.88 11.82
C ARG A 357 10.91 -14.79 13.05
N PHE A 358 9.75 -15.35 13.35
CA PHE A 358 9.55 -16.25 14.47
C PHE A 358 9.52 -17.70 13.97
N ASN A 359 10.67 -18.37 14.04
CA ASN A 359 10.93 -19.60 13.29
C ASN A 359 11.05 -20.86 14.16
N GLU A 360 10.62 -20.82 15.42
CA GLU A 360 10.66 -22.00 16.31
C GLU A 360 9.69 -23.09 15.83
N GLY A 361 8.55 -22.68 15.27
CA GLY A 361 7.60 -23.57 14.63
C GLY A 361 6.61 -22.78 13.78
N SER A 362 5.91 -23.47 12.88
CA SER A 362 4.86 -22.87 12.05
C SER A 362 3.77 -23.87 11.72
N TYR A 363 2.52 -23.40 11.73
CA TYR A 363 1.34 -24.16 11.38
C TYR A 363 0.52 -23.41 10.35
N LYS A 364 -0.01 -24.13 9.36
CA LYS A 364 -0.84 -23.57 8.30
C LYS A 364 -2.21 -24.21 8.26
N GLN A 365 -3.25 -23.39 8.14
CA GLN A 365 -4.62 -23.85 8.03
C GLN A 365 -4.85 -24.61 6.71
N VAL A 366 -5.65 -25.68 6.74
CA VAL A 366 -5.92 -26.55 5.57
C VAL A 366 -7.36 -26.37 5.01
N ALA A 367 -8.06 -25.31 5.43
CA ALA A 367 -9.49 -25.14 5.16
C ALA A 367 -9.82 -24.81 3.69
N SER A 368 -8.90 -24.18 2.96
CA SER A 368 -9.17 -23.70 1.60
C SER A 368 -7.95 -23.83 0.69
N ARG A 369 -8.14 -23.57 -0.62
CA ARG A 369 -7.03 -23.57 -1.58
C ARG A 369 -6.16 -22.31 -1.52
N VAL A 370 -6.68 -21.21 -0.98
CA VAL A 370 -6.06 -19.88 -0.96
C VAL A 370 -6.56 -19.08 0.24
N GLY A 371 -5.70 -18.24 0.84
CA GLY A 371 -6.12 -17.38 1.95
C GLY A 371 -6.23 -18.11 3.29
N ASN A 372 -5.40 -19.13 3.49
CA ASN A 372 -5.27 -19.87 4.73
C ASN A 372 -4.41 -19.08 5.72
N LEU A 373 -4.76 -19.12 6.99
CA LEU A 373 -3.91 -18.57 8.05
C LEU A 373 -2.66 -19.43 8.22
N GLN A 374 -1.49 -18.81 8.20
CA GLN A 374 -0.24 -19.40 8.65
C GLN A 374 0.20 -18.69 9.93
N VAL A 375 0.62 -19.47 10.92
CA VAL A 375 1.00 -19.01 12.26
C VAL A 375 2.40 -19.51 12.52
N SER A 376 3.38 -18.61 12.50
CA SER A 376 4.77 -18.88 12.88
C SER A 376 5.03 -18.26 14.25
N TYR A 377 5.86 -18.89 15.09
CA TYR A 377 6.01 -18.45 16.49
C TYR A 377 7.41 -18.63 17.05
N LEU A 378 7.66 -17.92 18.15
CA LEU A 378 8.86 -17.98 18.98
C LEU A 378 8.44 -17.79 20.43
N HIS A 379 8.77 -18.73 21.31
CA HIS A 379 8.53 -18.55 22.74
C HIS A 379 9.41 -17.44 23.32
N GLY A 380 8.88 -16.73 24.32
CA GLY A 380 9.66 -15.75 25.07
C GLY A 380 10.87 -16.40 25.76
N SER A 381 11.79 -15.55 26.22
CA SER A 381 13.10 -16.02 26.66
C SER A 381 13.00 -17.00 27.83
N MET A 382 13.70 -18.13 27.73
CA MET A 382 13.84 -19.09 28.84
C MET A 382 14.55 -18.50 30.07
N ALA A 383 15.24 -17.37 29.90
CA ALA A 383 15.98 -16.69 30.96
C ALA A 383 15.08 -15.86 31.91
N ASP A 384 13.87 -15.47 31.48
CA ASP A 384 12.91 -14.73 32.30
C ASP A 384 11.61 -15.53 32.46
N ALA A 385 11.24 -15.82 33.71
CA ALA A 385 10.05 -16.59 34.04
C ALA A 385 8.74 -15.89 33.62
N ALA A 386 8.72 -14.55 33.60
CA ALA A 386 7.56 -13.79 33.14
C ALA A 386 7.41 -13.90 31.60
N ASP A 387 8.51 -14.05 30.89
CA ASP A 387 8.60 -14.10 29.44
C ASP A 387 8.34 -15.52 28.89
N ARG A 388 8.59 -16.57 29.70
CA ARG A 388 8.27 -17.98 29.33
C ARG A 388 6.78 -18.26 29.11
N ALA A 389 5.88 -17.44 29.65
CA ALA A 389 4.43 -17.61 29.50
C ALA A 389 3.88 -16.94 28.24
N THR A 390 4.72 -16.18 27.52
CA THR A 390 4.35 -15.45 26.31
C THR A 390 4.99 -16.08 25.07
N VAL A 391 4.36 -15.83 23.94
CA VAL A 391 4.85 -16.19 22.61
C VAL A 391 4.75 -14.97 21.71
N ARG A 392 5.75 -14.78 20.86
CA ARG A 392 5.66 -13.89 19.71
C ARG A 392 5.17 -14.68 18.52
N VAL A 393 4.24 -14.10 17.79
CA VAL A 393 3.54 -14.74 16.69
C VAL A 393 3.57 -13.85 15.47
N ASP A 394 3.85 -14.48 14.34
CA ASP A 394 3.73 -13.97 12.99
C ASP A 394 2.51 -14.67 12.39
N ALA A 395 1.43 -13.92 12.23
CA ALA A 395 0.21 -14.40 11.60
C ALA A 395 0.09 -13.81 10.20
N ASP A 396 0.09 -14.68 9.21
CA ASP A 396 0.11 -14.35 7.78
C ASP A 396 -1.06 -15.02 7.06
N ILE A 397 -1.58 -14.40 6.00
CA ILE A 397 -2.50 -15.05 5.07
C ILE A 397 -1.71 -15.48 3.83
N ASP A 398 -1.51 -16.79 3.69
CA ASP A 398 -0.80 -17.29 2.52
C ASP A 398 -1.67 -17.18 1.25
N LEU A 399 -1.33 -16.21 0.41
CA LEU A 399 -1.98 -15.94 -0.86
C LEU A 399 -1.44 -16.80 -2.01
N TYR A 400 -0.27 -17.42 -1.85
CA TYR A 400 0.45 -18.04 -2.95
C TYR A 400 1.16 -19.35 -2.58
N ARG A 401 0.89 -20.41 -3.34
CA ARG A 401 1.47 -21.76 -3.17
C ARG A 401 3.01 -21.87 -3.24
N SER A 402 3.75 -20.82 -3.60
CA SER A 402 5.19 -20.93 -3.91
C SER A 402 6.07 -20.24 -2.88
N PRO A 403 6.93 -20.97 -2.13
CA PRO A 403 7.85 -20.41 -1.12
C PRO A 403 8.80 -19.33 -1.65
N VAL A 404 9.14 -19.39 -2.94
CA VAL A 404 9.99 -18.42 -3.65
C VAL A 404 9.38 -16.99 -3.65
N ARG A 405 8.10 -16.84 -3.27
CA ARG A 405 7.36 -15.57 -3.32
C ARG A 405 7.27 -14.82 -1.99
N HIS A 406 7.79 -15.39 -0.90
CA HIS A 406 7.65 -14.84 0.45
C HIS A 406 8.72 -13.80 0.80
N LEU A 407 10.01 -14.15 0.75
CA LEU A 407 11.09 -13.19 1.10
C LEU A 407 11.40 -12.24 -0.07
N PHE A 408 11.18 -10.92 0.13
CA PHE A 408 11.35 -9.87 -0.88
C PHE A 408 10.57 -10.11 -2.19
N GLY A 409 9.49 -10.89 -2.11
CA GLY A 409 8.81 -11.46 -3.27
C GLY A 409 7.69 -10.60 -3.83
N GLU A 410 6.61 -11.26 -4.28
CA GLU A 410 5.55 -10.64 -5.07
C GLU A 410 4.91 -9.49 -4.33
N VAL A 411 4.58 -9.63 -3.04
CA VAL A 411 3.88 -8.61 -2.25
C VAL A 411 4.70 -7.33 -2.14
N LEU A 412 5.91 -7.39 -1.61
CA LEU A 412 6.79 -6.24 -1.46
C LEU A 412 7.16 -5.61 -2.81
N VAL A 413 7.57 -6.42 -3.80
CA VAL A 413 7.95 -5.88 -5.11
C VAL A 413 6.74 -5.29 -5.84
N ASN A 414 5.57 -5.89 -5.71
CA ASN A 414 4.36 -5.33 -6.29
C ASN A 414 3.99 -4.01 -5.61
N HIS A 415 3.98 -3.96 -4.28
CA HIS A 415 3.69 -2.71 -3.55
C HIS A 415 4.70 -1.62 -3.88
N LEU A 416 6.00 -1.94 -3.92
CA LEU A 416 7.03 -0.99 -4.33
C LEU A 416 6.82 -0.56 -5.78
N THR A 417 6.60 -1.46 -6.72
CA THR A 417 6.45 -1.09 -8.15
C THR A 417 5.09 -0.49 -8.52
N GLY A 418 4.16 -0.35 -7.58
CA GLY A 418 2.76 -0.04 -7.86
C GLY A 418 2.02 -1.13 -8.67
N SER A 419 2.69 -2.25 -8.97
CA SER A 419 2.06 -3.44 -9.52
C SER A 419 1.11 -3.99 -8.46
N ARG A 420 -0.12 -4.34 -8.86
CA ARG A 420 -1.11 -4.77 -7.88
C ARG A 420 -0.85 -6.22 -7.51
N THR A 421 -0.18 -6.47 -6.38
CA THR A 421 -0.71 -7.54 -5.53
C THR A 421 -2.09 -7.04 -5.21
N ASP A 422 -3.07 -7.72 -5.79
CA ASP A 422 -4.45 -7.34 -5.64
C ASP A 422 -4.79 -7.57 -4.16
N GLN A 423 -4.59 -6.57 -3.31
CA GLN A 423 -5.01 -6.62 -1.90
C GLN A 423 -6.50 -6.98 -1.86
N PHE A 424 -7.28 -6.49 -2.84
CA PHE A 424 -8.66 -6.91 -3.00
C PHE A 424 -8.82 -8.40 -3.30
N LYS A 425 -7.83 -9.12 -3.82
CA LYS A 425 -7.88 -10.58 -3.94
C LYS A 425 -7.97 -11.26 -2.58
N VAL A 426 -7.30 -10.77 -1.54
CA VAL A 426 -7.44 -11.30 -0.18
C VAL A 426 -8.86 -11.08 0.32
N TRP A 427 -9.40 -9.89 0.12
CA TRP A 427 -10.78 -9.57 0.46
C TRP A 427 -11.79 -10.38 -0.37
N ASP A 428 -11.57 -10.54 -1.68
CA ASP A 428 -12.40 -11.33 -2.59
C ASP A 428 -12.38 -12.82 -2.16
N ILE A 429 -11.21 -13.32 -1.73
CA ILE A 429 -11.06 -14.67 -1.16
C ILE A 429 -11.84 -14.79 0.16
N LEU A 430 -11.71 -13.82 1.06
CA LEU A 430 -12.37 -13.85 2.38
C LEU A 430 -13.89 -13.70 2.25
N ALA A 431 -14.36 -12.73 1.46
CA ALA A 431 -15.75 -12.52 1.11
C ALA A 431 -16.35 -13.78 0.44
N GLY A 432 -15.62 -14.39 -0.50
CA GLY A 432 -16.00 -15.65 -1.13
C GLY A 432 -16.05 -16.83 -0.14
N SER A 433 -15.24 -16.81 0.91
CA SER A 433 -15.22 -17.81 1.99
C SER A 433 -16.27 -17.58 3.09
N ARG A 434 -17.17 -16.61 2.92
CA ARG A 434 -18.19 -16.19 3.90
C ARG A 434 -17.63 -15.74 5.26
N VAL A 435 -16.36 -15.36 5.31
CA VAL A 435 -15.78 -14.69 6.47
C VAL A 435 -16.04 -13.20 6.28
N LEU A 436 -16.89 -12.65 7.13
CA LEU A 436 -17.17 -11.22 7.10
C LEU A 436 -15.95 -10.45 7.64
N PRO A 437 -15.52 -9.39 6.94
CA PRO A 437 -14.51 -8.49 7.48
C PRO A 437 -14.92 -7.90 8.83
N LEU A 438 -13.96 -7.67 9.72
CA LEU A 438 -14.22 -7.04 11.01
C LEU A 438 -14.65 -5.57 10.84
N GLY A 439 -15.53 -5.11 11.72
CA GLY A 439 -15.94 -3.70 11.79
C GLY A 439 -16.80 -3.18 10.63
N GLY A 440 -17.24 -4.05 9.72
CA GLY A 440 -17.97 -3.61 8.53
C GLY A 440 -17.07 -2.95 7.48
N PHE A 441 -15.77 -3.32 7.45
CA PHE A 441 -14.87 -2.97 6.36
C PHE A 441 -15.54 -3.24 4.99
N ASP A 442 -15.66 -2.19 4.19
CA ASP A 442 -16.36 -2.21 2.91
C ASP A 442 -15.42 -1.80 1.77
N VAL A 443 -15.70 -2.31 0.57
CA VAL A 443 -15.04 -1.90 -0.66
C VAL A 443 -16.11 -1.30 -1.57
N ILE A 444 -16.10 0.02 -1.66
CA ILE A 444 -16.97 0.75 -2.57
C ILE A 444 -16.52 0.46 -4.00
N VAL A 445 -17.37 -0.21 -4.75
CA VAL A 445 -17.33 -0.21 -6.22
C VAL A 445 -18.29 0.89 -6.70
N VAL A 446 -17.75 1.83 -7.47
CA VAL A 446 -18.45 3.04 -7.96
C VAL A 446 -19.15 2.79 -9.28
#